data_AF-A0A353DKV4-F1
#
_entry.id   AF-A0A353DKV4-F1
#
_cell.length_a   1.000
_cell.length_b   1.000
_cell.length_c   1.000
_cell.angle_alpha   90.00
_cell.angle_beta   90.00
_cell.angle_gamma   90.00
#
_symmetry.space_group_name_H-M   'P 1'
#
loop_
_entity.id
_entity.type
_entity.pdbx_description
1 polymer ?
#
loop_
_entity_poly.entity_id
_entity_poly.type
_entity_poly.pdbx_seq_one_letter_code
_entity_poly.pdbx_strand_id
1 'polypeptide(L)'
;MKELKQYRVKKAEKWKTQPYKIFDNQILEGIITSLPASKAELLQVEGFTEKKYQYFGEDILKIVNGDDYVAQKEATPVSNSSLDQALISALKKYRFKKAEELHVPAYYIFNNAQMEDLVSKKPKTKEELLKVMGFGENKVVAYGGDILEVISKGK
;
A
#
# COMPACT_ATOMS: atom_id res chain seq x y z
N MET A 1 26.25 10.73 -0.59
CA MET A 1 25.84 11.21 0.77
C MET A 1 25.38 12.68 0.84
N LYS A 2 26.11 13.65 0.24
CA LYS A 2 25.73 15.08 0.30
C LYS A 2 24.37 15.36 -0.38
N GLU A 3 24.06 14.67 -1.45
CA GLU A 3 22.85 14.86 -2.25
C GLU A 3 21.57 14.43 -1.52
N LEU A 4 21.58 13.29 -0.83
CA LEU A 4 20.42 12.83 -0.05
C LEU A 4 20.12 13.76 1.14
N LYS A 5 21.17 14.31 1.77
CA LYS A 5 21.04 15.35 2.80
C LYS A 5 20.44 16.64 2.22
N GLN A 6 20.89 17.08 1.05
CA GLN A 6 20.35 18.25 0.35
C GLN A 6 18.90 18.05 -0.12
N TYR A 7 18.57 16.86 -0.62
CA TYR A 7 17.20 16.50 -1.00
C TYR A 7 16.24 16.63 0.18
N ARG A 8 16.65 16.11 1.35
CA ARG A 8 15.88 16.22 2.58
C ARG A 8 15.62 17.67 2.98
N VAL A 9 16.62 18.55 2.83
CA VAL A 9 16.47 20.00 3.09
C VAL A 9 15.50 20.64 2.10
N LYS A 10 15.67 20.42 0.80
CA LYS A 10 14.80 20.99 -0.25
C LYS A 10 13.34 20.55 -0.10
N LYS A 11 13.08 19.28 0.20
CA LYS A 11 11.70 18.78 0.47
C LYS A 11 11.12 19.42 1.72
N ALA A 12 11.92 19.56 2.78
CA ALA A 12 11.50 20.18 4.01
C ALA A 12 11.13 21.66 3.83
N GLU A 13 11.93 22.41 3.08
CA GLU A 13 11.64 23.80 2.70
C GLU A 13 10.32 23.90 1.93
N LYS A 14 10.14 23.06 0.90
CA LYS A 14 8.91 23.01 0.09
C LYS A 14 7.67 22.72 0.95
N TRP A 15 7.82 21.88 1.97
CA TRP A 15 6.73 21.45 2.84
C TRP A 15 6.65 22.26 4.14
N LYS A 16 7.43 23.35 4.24
CA LYS A 16 7.53 24.22 5.44
C LYS A 16 7.69 23.42 6.73
N THR A 17 8.56 22.42 6.69
CA THR A 17 8.81 21.49 7.79
C THR A 17 10.31 21.37 8.03
N GLN A 18 10.68 20.59 9.06
CA GLN A 18 12.08 20.36 9.40
C GLN A 18 12.61 19.13 8.65
N PRO A 19 13.88 19.10 8.22
CA PRO A 19 14.44 17.99 7.43
C PRO A 19 14.18 16.59 8.01
N TYR A 20 14.33 16.41 9.32
CA TYR A 20 14.11 15.12 9.99
C TYR A 20 12.64 14.66 9.97
N LYS A 21 11.67 15.55 9.68
CA LYS A 21 10.25 15.20 9.53
C LYS A 21 9.93 14.61 8.15
N ILE A 22 10.82 14.76 7.17
CA ILE A 22 10.71 14.07 5.87
C ILE A 22 11.06 12.60 6.06
N PHE A 23 12.26 12.36 6.60
CA PHE A 23 12.69 11.09 7.19
C PHE A 23 13.81 11.37 8.21
N ASP A 24 13.85 10.59 9.27
CA ASP A 24 14.80 10.76 10.36
C ASP A 24 16.25 10.39 9.94
N ASN A 25 17.18 10.53 10.87
CA ASN A 25 18.58 10.19 10.61
C ASN A 25 18.79 8.68 10.49
N GLN A 26 17.98 7.85 11.15
CA GLN A 26 18.11 6.39 11.05
C GLN A 26 17.85 5.92 9.62
N ILE A 27 16.80 6.44 8.99
CA ILE A 27 16.48 6.15 7.58
C ILE A 27 17.54 6.71 6.65
N LEU A 28 18.02 7.93 6.92
CA LEU A 28 19.08 8.54 6.12
C LEU A 28 20.35 7.67 6.11
N GLU A 29 20.81 7.25 7.29
CA GLU A 29 21.99 6.39 7.42
C GLU A 29 21.71 4.99 6.85
N GLY A 30 20.49 4.47 7.02
CA GLY A 30 20.06 3.21 6.42
C GLY A 30 20.17 3.20 4.90
N ILE A 31 19.68 4.24 4.23
CA ILE A 31 19.81 4.38 2.76
C ILE A 31 21.27 4.53 2.34
N ILE A 32 22.07 5.30 3.08
CA ILE A 32 23.50 5.49 2.80
C ILE A 32 24.27 4.17 2.94
N THR A 33 23.88 3.34 3.91
CA THR A 33 24.55 2.07 4.21
C THR A 33 24.13 0.96 3.24
N SER A 34 22.83 0.87 2.91
CA SER A 34 22.32 -0.19 2.04
C SER A 34 22.42 0.13 0.55
N LEU A 35 22.57 1.40 0.17
CA LEU A 35 22.61 1.88 -1.23
C LEU A 35 21.57 1.19 -2.11
N PRO A 36 20.26 1.34 -1.80
CA PRO A 36 19.22 0.57 -2.45
C PRO A 36 19.11 0.91 -3.94
N ALA A 37 19.16 -0.13 -4.78
CA ALA A 37 18.98 -0.05 -6.23
C ALA A 37 17.51 -0.23 -6.65
N SER A 38 16.68 -0.79 -5.76
CA SER A 38 15.29 -1.15 -6.06
C SER A 38 14.30 -0.66 -5.00
N LYS A 39 13.01 -0.64 -5.36
CA LYS A 39 11.93 -0.41 -4.39
C LYS A 39 11.99 -1.41 -3.25
N ALA A 40 12.21 -2.69 -3.57
CA ALA A 40 12.24 -3.76 -2.60
C ALA A 40 13.34 -3.52 -1.54
N GLU A 41 14.55 -3.17 -1.98
CA GLU A 41 15.66 -2.86 -1.09
C GLU A 41 15.40 -1.58 -0.27
N LEU A 42 14.79 -0.57 -0.88
CA LEU A 42 14.46 0.66 -0.16
C LEU A 42 13.40 0.42 0.94
N LEU A 43 12.48 -0.53 0.73
CA LEU A 43 11.50 -0.95 1.75
C LEU A 43 12.10 -1.83 2.86
N GLN A 44 13.31 -2.38 2.67
CA GLN A 44 14.05 -3.06 3.74
C GLN A 44 14.78 -2.08 4.66
N VAL A 45 14.88 -0.79 4.29
CA VAL A 45 15.45 0.23 5.17
C VAL A 45 14.54 0.44 6.37
N GLU A 46 15.06 0.21 7.57
CA GLU A 46 14.31 0.32 8.80
C GLU A 46 13.65 1.70 8.95
N GLY A 47 12.34 1.73 9.17
CA GLY A 47 11.55 2.97 9.27
C GLY A 47 11.14 3.59 7.93
N PHE A 48 11.59 3.03 6.80
CA PHE A 48 11.14 3.39 5.46
C PHE A 48 9.94 2.53 5.06
N THR A 49 8.77 3.16 4.89
CA THR A 49 7.51 2.46 4.63
C THR A 49 7.02 2.68 3.20
N GLU A 50 6.07 1.86 2.75
CA GLU A 50 5.40 2.03 1.45
C GLU A 50 4.82 3.44 1.27
N LYS A 51 4.28 4.03 2.35
CA LYS A 51 3.78 5.41 2.33
C LYS A 51 4.90 6.41 2.05
N LYS A 52 6.10 6.23 2.63
CA LYS A 52 7.26 7.09 2.35
C LYS A 52 7.79 6.88 0.93
N TYR A 53 7.75 5.64 0.43
CA TYR A 53 8.10 5.34 -0.96
C TYR A 53 7.27 6.15 -1.95
N GLN A 54 5.95 6.26 -1.73
CA GLN A 54 5.07 7.06 -2.60
C GLN A 54 5.45 8.55 -2.68
N TYR A 55 6.09 9.11 -1.64
CA TYR A 55 6.47 10.52 -1.62
C TYR A 55 7.92 10.80 -2.01
N PHE A 56 8.81 9.83 -1.76
CA PHE A 56 10.27 10.04 -1.82
C PHE A 56 11.02 8.92 -2.55
N GLY A 57 10.40 7.77 -2.79
CA GLY A 57 11.08 6.55 -3.24
C GLY A 57 11.82 6.70 -4.56
N GLU A 58 11.14 7.16 -5.61
CA GLU A 58 11.77 7.36 -6.92
C GLU A 58 12.87 8.42 -6.89
N ASP A 59 12.64 9.53 -6.18
CA ASP A 59 13.65 10.59 -6.04
C ASP A 59 14.91 10.05 -5.34
N ILE A 60 14.72 9.27 -4.27
CA ILE A 60 15.83 8.65 -3.51
C ILE A 60 16.59 7.66 -4.39
N LEU A 61 15.89 6.79 -5.12
CA LEU A 61 16.53 5.81 -6.00
C LEU A 61 17.31 6.50 -7.13
N LYS A 62 16.80 7.60 -7.69
CA LYS A 62 17.54 8.43 -8.65
C LYS A 62 18.79 9.05 -8.03
N ILE A 63 18.69 9.57 -6.80
CA ILE A 63 19.84 10.16 -6.10
C ILE A 63 20.91 9.11 -5.77
N VAL A 64 20.49 7.89 -5.43
CA VAL A 64 21.42 6.81 -5.04
C VAL A 64 22.07 6.18 -6.27
N ASN A 65 21.33 5.97 -7.35
CA ASN A 65 21.77 5.22 -8.53
C ASN A 65 22.20 6.10 -9.72
N GLY A 66 22.01 7.42 -9.65
CA GLY A 66 22.41 8.39 -10.68
C GLY A 66 21.46 8.46 -11.88
N ASP A 67 21.91 9.15 -12.94
CA ASP A 67 21.15 9.35 -14.19
C ASP A 67 20.88 8.04 -14.95
N ASP A 68 21.64 6.99 -14.64
CA ASP A 68 21.43 5.61 -15.13
C ASP A 68 20.31 4.87 -14.36
N TYR A 69 19.60 5.53 -13.43
CA TYR A 69 18.37 5.01 -12.84
C TYR A 69 17.30 4.88 -13.93
N VAL A 70 17.31 3.74 -14.60
CA VAL A 70 16.16 3.22 -15.30
C VAL A 70 15.21 2.77 -14.19
N ALA A 71 13.99 3.29 -14.16
CA ALA A 71 12.95 2.76 -13.29
C ALA A 71 12.72 1.28 -13.69
N GLN A 72 13.50 0.39 -13.09
CA GLN A 72 13.32 -1.04 -13.22
C GLN A 72 11.96 -1.31 -12.57
N LYS A 73 10.96 -1.49 -13.42
CA LYS A 73 9.67 -2.08 -13.07
C LYS A 73 9.92 -3.54 -12.68
N GLU A 74 10.60 -3.78 -11.56
CA GLU A 74 10.77 -5.11 -11.03
C GLU A 74 10.08 -5.25 -9.67
N ALA A 75 8.87 -5.77 -9.81
CA ALA A 75 8.15 -6.74 -8.99
C ALA A 75 8.47 -6.88 -7.48
N THR A 76 7.44 -6.57 -6.67
CA THR A 76 7.05 -7.36 -5.48
C THR A 76 5.51 -7.51 -5.48
N PRO A 77 4.94 -8.56 -4.85
CA PRO A 77 4.16 -9.58 -5.53
C PRO A 77 2.71 -9.21 -5.84
N VAL A 78 2.14 -10.03 -6.74
CA VAL A 78 0.83 -9.94 -7.37
C VAL A 78 0.76 -8.84 -8.41
N SER A 79 1.15 -9.17 -9.65
CA SER A 79 0.44 -8.62 -10.80
C SER A 79 -1.03 -9.01 -10.63
N ASN A 80 -1.78 -8.17 -9.92
CA ASN A 80 -3.22 -8.22 -9.97
C ASN A 80 -3.54 -8.10 -11.46
N SER A 81 -4.07 -9.18 -12.03
CA SER A 81 -4.56 -9.17 -13.40
C SER A 81 -5.49 -7.97 -13.58
N SER A 82 -5.75 -7.53 -14.82
CA SER A 82 -6.72 -6.45 -15.07
C SER A 82 -8.05 -6.69 -14.29
N LEU A 83 -8.44 -7.96 -14.19
CA LEU A 83 -9.59 -8.43 -13.41
C LEU A 83 -9.43 -8.20 -11.90
N ASP A 84 -8.26 -8.49 -11.32
CA ASP A 84 -8.01 -8.24 -9.90
C ASP A 84 -7.97 -6.74 -9.57
N GLN A 85 -7.46 -5.90 -10.47
CA GLN A 85 -7.52 -4.44 -10.31
C GLN A 85 -8.96 -3.92 -10.33
N ALA A 86 -9.79 -4.45 -11.24
CA ALA A 86 -11.21 -4.13 -11.30
C ALA A 86 -11.94 -4.56 -10.01
N LEU A 87 -11.66 -5.77 -9.52
CA LEU A 87 -12.21 -6.28 -8.27
C LEU A 87 -11.80 -5.44 -7.05
N ILE A 88 -10.52 -5.06 -6.97
CA ILE A 88 -10.02 -4.17 -5.90
C ILE A 88 -10.75 -2.83 -5.93
N SER A 89 -10.95 -2.25 -7.11
CA SER A 89 -11.68 -0.99 -7.27
C SER A 89 -13.12 -1.13 -6.80
N ALA A 90 -13.80 -2.22 -7.18
CA ALA A 90 -15.17 -2.51 -6.78
C ALA A 90 -15.30 -2.71 -5.26
N LEU A 91 -14.38 -3.45 -4.64
CA LEU A 91 -14.33 -3.66 -3.18
C LEU A 91 -14.04 -2.35 -2.42
N LYS A 92 -13.16 -1.49 -2.94
CA LYS A 92 -12.92 -0.15 -2.36
C LYS A 92 -14.19 0.70 -2.39
N LYS A 93 -14.89 0.72 -3.53
CA LYS A 93 -16.13 1.48 -3.70
C LYS A 93 -17.22 0.97 -2.77
N TYR A 94 -17.39 -0.35 -2.67
CA TYR A 94 -18.32 -0.96 -1.73
C TYR A 94 -18.00 -0.58 -0.28
N ARG A 95 -16.73 -0.75 0.11
CA ARG A 95 -16.26 -0.45 1.47
C ARG A 95 -16.55 1.01 1.85
N PHE A 96 -16.25 1.94 0.94
CA PHE A 96 -16.50 3.36 1.15
C PHE A 96 -17.99 3.64 1.32
N LYS A 97 -18.82 3.17 0.38
CA LYS A 97 -20.27 3.38 0.42
C LYS A 97 -20.91 2.81 1.68
N LYS A 98 -20.55 1.57 2.05
CA LYS A 98 -21.10 0.91 3.25
C LYS A 98 -20.66 1.63 4.53
N ALA A 99 -19.44 2.14 4.56
CA ALA A 99 -18.94 2.91 5.68
C ALA A 99 -19.63 4.27 5.83
N GLU A 100 -19.93 4.95 4.72
CA GLU A 100 -20.77 6.15 4.71
C GLU A 100 -22.20 5.85 5.19
N GLU A 101 -22.83 4.78 4.68
CA GLU A 101 -24.18 4.34 5.09
C GLU A 101 -24.28 4.09 6.61
N LEU A 102 -23.21 3.57 7.21
CA LEU A 102 -23.16 3.23 8.64
C LEU A 102 -22.51 4.33 9.51
N HIS A 103 -22.08 5.45 8.92
CA HIS A 103 -21.34 6.51 9.60
C HIS A 103 -20.11 6.00 10.39
N VAL A 104 -19.40 5.01 9.83
CA VAL A 104 -18.17 4.45 10.42
C VAL A 104 -16.97 4.66 9.50
N PRO A 105 -15.73 4.61 10.01
CA PRO A 105 -14.56 4.59 9.16
C PRO A 105 -14.53 3.37 8.22
N ALA A 106 -14.04 3.55 6.99
CA ALA A 106 -14.00 2.48 5.97
C ALA A 106 -13.30 1.18 6.43
N TYR A 107 -12.24 1.29 7.23
CA TYR A 107 -11.51 0.13 7.74
C TYR A 107 -12.35 -0.75 8.68
N TYR A 108 -13.46 -0.24 9.23
CA TYR A 108 -14.35 -0.96 10.13
C TYR A 108 -15.12 -2.08 9.39
N ILE A 109 -15.47 -1.86 8.12
CA ILE A 109 -16.08 -2.87 7.25
C ILE A 109 -15.04 -3.97 7.00
N PHE A 110 -13.90 -3.63 6.39
CA PHE A 110 -12.70 -4.47 6.31
C PHE A 110 -11.43 -3.66 6.00
N ASN A 111 -10.28 -4.07 6.55
CA ASN A 111 -9.00 -3.41 6.34
C ASN A 111 -8.34 -3.81 5.00
N ASN A 112 -7.17 -3.25 4.68
CA ASN A 112 -6.49 -3.52 3.42
C ASN A 112 -5.99 -4.97 3.29
N ALA A 113 -5.44 -5.54 4.36
CA ALA A 113 -4.99 -6.93 4.36
C ALA A 113 -6.17 -7.91 4.16
N GLN A 114 -7.34 -7.59 4.71
CA GLN A 114 -8.57 -8.35 4.47
C GLN A 114 -9.06 -8.23 3.03
N MET A 115 -8.91 -7.05 2.40
CA MET A 115 -9.25 -6.84 0.99
C MET A 115 -8.33 -7.65 0.08
N GLU A 116 -7.03 -7.67 0.37
CA GLU A 116 -6.05 -8.48 -0.37
C GLU A 116 -6.39 -9.97 -0.27
N ASP A 117 -6.74 -10.46 0.92
CA ASP A 117 -7.13 -11.87 1.12
C ASP A 117 -8.46 -12.20 0.41
N LEU A 118 -9.43 -11.28 0.36
CA LEU A 118 -10.66 -11.43 -0.44
C LEU A 118 -10.36 -11.56 -1.94
N VAL A 119 -9.46 -10.73 -2.46
CA VAL A 119 -9.06 -10.74 -3.89
C VAL A 119 -8.26 -11.99 -4.22
N SER A 120 -7.42 -12.46 -3.29
CA SER A 120 -6.64 -13.69 -3.45
C SER A 120 -7.53 -14.94 -3.45
N LYS A 121 -8.46 -15.05 -2.48
CA LYS A 121 -9.30 -16.24 -2.30
C LYS A 121 -10.56 -16.25 -3.18
N LYS A 122 -11.05 -15.08 -3.60
CA LYS A 122 -12.28 -14.88 -4.39
C LYS A 122 -13.45 -15.76 -3.90
N PRO A 123 -13.83 -15.65 -2.61
CA PRO A 123 -14.86 -16.50 -2.03
C PRO A 123 -16.18 -16.38 -2.78
N LYS A 124 -16.87 -17.50 -2.94
CA LYS A 124 -18.15 -17.65 -3.62
C LYS A 124 -19.29 -17.97 -2.65
N THR A 125 -18.97 -18.36 -1.42
CA THR A 125 -19.96 -18.69 -0.38
C THR A 125 -19.62 -18.04 0.95
N LYS A 126 -20.59 -18.02 1.87
CA LYS A 126 -20.39 -17.50 3.24
C LYS A 126 -19.39 -18.34 4.03
N GLU A 127 -19.35 -19.64 3.79
CA GLU A 127 -18.40 -20.57 4.40
C GLU A 127 -16.98 -20.29 3.91
N GLU A 128 -16.81 -19.90 2.64
CA GLU A 128 -15.51 -19.47 2.13
C GLU A 128 -15.10 -18.10 2.67
N LEU A 129 -16.06 -17.19 2.87
CA LEU A 129 -15.78 -15.90 3.54
C LEU A 129 -15.29 -16.09 4.99
N LEU A 130 -15.79 -17.09 5.72
CA LEU A 130 -15.29 -17.40 7.07
C LEU A 130 -13.81 -17.84 7.09
N LYS A 131 -13.27 -18.28 5.94
CA LYS A 131 -11.85 -18.62 5.79
C LYS A 131 -10.98 -17.39 5.44
N VAL A 132 -11.58 -16.22 5.22
CA VAL A 132 -10.87 -14.97 4.97
C VAL A 132 -10.43 -14.38 6.31
N MET A 133 -9.20 -13.89 6.39
CA MET A 133 -8.66 -13.35 7.63
C MET A 133 -9.54 -12.23 8.21
N GLY A 134 -9.90 -12.37 9.49
CA GLY A 134 -10.73 -11.40 10.22
C GLY A 134 -12.18 -11.27 9.74
N PHE A 135 -12.68 -12.19 8.91
CA PHE A 135 -14.11 -12.37 8.62
C PHE A 135 -14.70 -13.42 9.56
N GLY A 136 -15.16 -12.98 10.73
CA GLY A 136 -15.97 -13.82 11.63
C GLY A 136 -17.45 -13.80 11.26
N GLU A 137 -18.24 -14.64 11.95
CA GLU A 137 -19.67 -14.82 11.71
C GLU A 137 -20.44 -13.49 11.62
N ASN A 138 -20.22 -12.57 12.58
CA ASN A 138 -20.89 -11.27 12.59
C ASN A 138 -20.64 -10.46 11.32
N LYS A 139 -19.40 -10.43 10.80
CA LYS A 139 -19.09 -9.72 9.55
C LYS A 139 -19.66 -10.42 8.34
N VAL A 140 -19.66 -11.75 8.32
CA VAL A 140 -20.23 -12.53 7.22
C VAL A 140 -21.75 -12.37 7.18
N VAL A 141 -22.40 -12.31 8.33
CA VAL A 141 -23.84 -12.00 8.43
C VAL A 141 -24.13 -10.58 7.98
N ALA A 142 -23.34 -9.59 8.43
CA ALA A 142 -23.57 -8.18 8.13
C ALA A 142 -23.23 -7.78 6.69
N TYR A 143 -22.13 -8.29 6.13
CA TYR A 143 -21.55 -7.80 4.88
C TYR A 143 -21.32 -8.89 3.84
N GLY A 144 -21.43 -10.17 4.22
CA GLY A 144 -21.02 -11.27 3.35
C GLY A 144 -21.84 -11.36 2.06
N GLY A 145 -23.14 -11.10 2.12
CA GLY A 145 -24.00 -11.09 0.92
C GLY A 145 -23.51 -10.06 -0.11
N ASP A 146 -23.37 -8.81 0.31
CA ASP A 146 -22.90 -7.72 -0.55
C ASP A 146 -21.49 -7.98 -1.10
N ILE A 147 -20.58 -8.49 -0.26
CA ILE A 147 -19.20 -8.75 -0.67
C ILE A 147 -19.14 -9.85 -1.73
N LEU A 148 -19.91 -10.94 -1.57
CA LEU A 148 -20.01 -11.99 -2.57
C LEU A 148 -20.59 -11.47 -3.89
N GLU A 149 -21.56 -10.57 -3.82
CA GLU A 149 -22.13 -9.92 -5.01
C GLU A 149 -21.08 -9.07 -5.75
N VAL A 150 -20.29 -8.27 -5.00
CA VAL A 150 -19.19 -7.48 -5.56
C VAL A 150 -18.14 -8.38 -6.23
N ILE A 151 -17.77 -9.48 -5.59
CA ILE A 151 -16.81 -10.45 -6.14
C ILE A 151 -17.35 -11.13 -7.39
N SER A 152 -18.64 -11.50 -7.40
CA SER A 152 -19.28 -12.14 -8.56
C SER A 152 -19.32 -11.22 -9.79
N LYS A 153 -19.54 -9.92 -9.57
CA LYS A 153 -19.60 -8.89 -10.63
C LYS A 153 -18.23 -8.43 -11.12
N GLY A 154 -17.18 -8.59 -10.33
CA GLY A 154 -15.80 -8.23 -10.69
C GLY A 154 -15.05 -9.28 -11.52
N LYS A 155 -15.77 -10.08 -12.32
CA LYS A 155 -15.23 -11.13 -13.21
C LYS A 155 -14.97 -10.61 -14.62
#